data_AF-A0AA97EPL9-F1
#
_entry.id   AF-A0AA97EPL9-F1
#
_cell.length_a   1.000
_cell.length_b   1.000
_cell.length_c   1.000
_cell.angle_alpha   90.00
_cell.angle_beta   90.00
_cell.angle_gamma   90.00
#
_symmetry.space_group_name_H-M   'P 1'
#
loop_
_entity.id
_entity.type
_entity.pdbx_description
1 polymer ?
#
loop_
_entity_poly.entity_id
_entity_poly.type
_entity_poly.pdbx_seq_one_letter_code
_entity_poly.pdbx_strand_id
1 'polypeptide(L)'
;MEKHKHLILTIRKAMQEIINLLDVIIWPLTVLLGLLFFRKHIGKVISSLGSIKAGAQGFEMNFIEDKLKEATKLIGIDSTGITAKDGSSIIPKDGGSIIPKDSKITPKKSHAETPYQALLELQDTINQKLKNIAAQKGITTNSASNFALTTHLAEHNIINNQTARQLKTLIELNNMGLNSPKITYNQVIQMKTLFNNISL
;
A
#
# COMPACT_ATOMS: atom_id res chain seq x y z
N MET A 1 -42.51 -67.50 -18.93
CA MET A 1 -42.46 -66.03 -19.04
C MET A 1 -42.51 -65.33 -17.66
N GLU A 2 -43.31 -65.82 -16.70
CA GLU A 2 -43.45 -65.22 -15.35
C GLU A 2 -42.18 -65.26 -14.45
N LYS A 3 -41.39 -66.36 -14.48
CA LYS A 3 -40.15 -66.45 -13.68
C LYS A 3 -39.10 -65.38 -14.01
N HIS A 4 -39.01 -64.94 -15.27
CA HIS A 4 -38.07 -63.90 -15.67
C HIS A 4 -38.48 -62.52 -15.16
N LYS A 5 -39.78 -62.22 -15.08
CA LYS A 5 -40.27 -60.96 -14.50
C LYS A 5 -39.96 -60.87 -13.01
N HIS A 6 -40.11 -61.98 -12.28
CA HIS A 6 -39.78 -62.04 -10.85
C HIS A 6 -38.29 -61.83 -10.59
N LEU A 7 -37.41 -62.43 -11.40
CA LEU A 7 -35.96 -62.25 -11.28
C LEU A 7 -35.55 -60.79 -11.50
N ILE A 8 -36.10 -60.13 -12.54
CA ILE A 8 -35.84 -58.72 -12.84
C ILE A 8 -36.34 -57.79 -11.73
N LEU A 9 -37.50 -58.11 -11.13
CA LEU A 9 -38.05 -57.35 -10.00
C LEU A 9 -37.15 -57.46 -8.76
N THR A 10 -36.66 -58.66 -8.45
CA THR A 10 -35.75 -58.89 -7.31
C THR A 10 -34.42 -58.16 -7.51
N ILE A 11 -33.85 -58.19 -8.72
CA ILE A 11 -32.60 -57.48 -9.03
C ILE A 11 -32.78 -55.96 -8.92
N ARG A 12 -33.91 -55.40 -9.40
CA ARG A 12 -34.18 -53.96 -9.26
C ARG A 12 -34.27 -53.52 -7.80
N LYS A 13 -34.93 -54.31 -6.95
CA LYS A 13 -35.02 -54.02 -5.51
C LYS A 13 -33.65 -54.03 -4.84
N ALA A 14 -32.83 -55.05 -5.12
CA ALA A 14 -31.47 -55.12 -4.59
C ALA A 14 -30.60 -53.92 -5.05
N MET A 15 -30.72 -53.49 -6.30
CA MET A 15 -30.01 -52.31 -6.81
C MET A 15 -30.47 -51.02 -6.12
N GLN A 16 -31.77 -50.86 -5.86
CA GLN A 16 -32.29 -49.70 -5.12
C GLN A 16 -31.81 -49.68 -3.66
N GLU A 17 -31.75 -50.83 -3.01
CA GLU A 17 -31.22 -50.95 -1.65
C GLU A 17 -29.72 -50.60 -1.59
N ILE A 18 -28.92 -51.01 -2.59
CA ILE A 18 -27.50 -50.64 -2.70
C ILE A 18 -27.34 -49.13 -2.90
N ILE A 19 -28.14 -48.52 -3.77
CA ILE A 19 -28.10 -47.08 -4.01
C ILE A 19 -28.48 -46.30 -2.75
N ASN A 20 -29.53 -46.74 -2.04
CA ASN A 20 -29.95 -46.12 -0.79
C ASN A 20 -28.88 -46.25 0.30
N LEU A 21 -28.19 -47.39 0.40
CA LEU A 21 -27.07 -47.56 1.32
C LEU A 21 -25.91 -46.62 0.97
N LEU A 22 -25.60 -46.50 -0.33
CA LEU A 22 -24.52 -45.65 -0.80
C LEU A 22 -24.80 -44.17 -0.50
N ASP A 23 -26.04 -43.70 -0.70
CA ASP A 23 -26.44 -42.31 -0.41
C ASP A 23 -26.28 -41.98 1.08
N VAL A 24 -26.70 -42.88 1.97
CA VAL A 24 -26.54 -42.72 3.43
C VAL A 24 -25.07 -42.65 3.85
N ILE A 25 -24.15 -43.31 3.13
CA ILE A 25 -22.71 -43.29 3.41
C ILE A 25 -22.01 -42.06 2.79
N ILE A 26 -22.50 -41.58 1.64
CA ILE A 26 -21.97 -40.40 0.95
C ILE A 26 -22.15 -39.13 1.81
N TRP A 27 -23.30 -38.96 2.48
CA TRP A 27 -23.59 -37.77 3.29
C TRP A 27 -22.58 -37.53 4.43
N PRO A 28 -22.27 -38.49 5.32
CA PRO A 28 -21.24 -38.31 6.33
C PRO A 28 -19.83 -38.07 5.75
N LEU A 29 -19.49 -38.74 4.65
CA LEU A 29 -18.18 -38.60 4.01
C LEU A 29 -17.99 -37.21 3.40
N THR A 30 -19.03 -36.69 2.74
CA THR A 30 -19.05 -35.33 2.17
C THR A 30 -19.02 -34.26 3.25
N VAL A 31 -19.73 -34.45 4.38
CA VAL A 31 -19.64 -33.55 5.54
C VAL A 31 -18.22 -33.55 6.12
N LEU A 32 -17.57 -34.72 6.24
CA LEU A 32 -16.21 -34.85 6.75
C LEU A 32 -15.17 -34.18 5.81
N LEU A 33 -15.27 -34.45 4.50
CA LEU A 33 -14.44 -33.82 3.47
C LEU A 33 -14.66 -32.30 3.43
N GLY A 34 -15.92 -31.85 3.50
CA GLY A 34 -16.29 -30.45 3.57
C GLY A 34 -15.67 -29.75 4.78
N LEU A 35 -15.72 -30.38 5.96
CA LEU A 35 -15.11 -29.84 7.18
C LEU A 35 -13.59 -29.76 7.10
N LEU A 36 -12.93 -30.75 6.49
CA LEU A 36 -11.48 -30.74 6.28
C LEU A 36 -11.05 -29.67 5.28
N PHE A 37 -11.79 -29.51 4.17
CA PHE A 37 -11.55 -28.44 3.21
C PHE A 37 -11.79 -27.07 3.83
N PHE A 38 -12.88 -26.94 4.59
CA PHE A 38 -13.23 -25.73 5.32
C PHE A 38 -12.11 -25.29 6.27
N ARG A 39 -11.50 -26.21 7.04
CA ARG A 39 -10.36 -25.89 7.91
C ARG A 39 -9.17 -25.30 7.13
N LYS A 40 -8.88 -25.80 5.93
CA LYS A 40 -7.76 -25.31 5.10
C LYS A 40 -8.03 -23.93 4.49
N HIS A 41 -9.27 -23.66 4.06
CA HIS A 41 -9.65 -22.38 3.47
C HIS A 41 -9.88 -21.29 4.52
N ILE A 42 -10.52 -21.64 5.64
CA ILE A 42 -10.72 -20.73 6.77
C ILE A 42 -9.38 -20.38 7.42
N GLY A 43 -8.39 -21.27 7.48
CA GLY A 43 -7.06 -20.92 7.98
C GLY A 43 -6.43 -19.74 7.23
N LYS A 44 -6.46 -19.75 5.89
CA LYS A 44 -5.95 -18.63 5.07
C LYS A 44 -6.78 -17.36 5.23
N VAL A 45 -8.11 -17.49 5.25
CA VAL A 45 -9.03 -16.36 5.40
C VAL A 45 -8.98 -15.77 6.81
N ILE A 46 -8.80 -16.58 7.85
CA ILE A 46 -8.58 -16.14 9.24
C ILE A 46 -7.17 -15.60 9.42
N SER A 47 -6.14 -16.09 8.71
CA SER A 47 -4.84 -15.41 8.73
C SER A 47 -4.89 -14.04 8.06
N SER A 48 -5.67 -13.88 6.98
CA SER A 48 -5.93 -12.57 6.38
C SER A 48 -6.90 -11.72 7.20
N LEU A 49 -7.82 -12.33 7.97
CA LEU A 49 -8.76 -11.62 8.85
C LEU A 49 -8.22 -11.43 10.29
N GLY A 50 -7.15 -12.12 10.64
CA GLY A 50 -6.46 -12.08 11.93
C GLY A 50 -5.48 -10.91 11.98
N SER A 51 -4.92 -10.51 10.84
CA SER A 51 -4.34 -9.17 10.66
C SER A 51 -5.40 -8.06 10.64
N ILE A 52 -6.67 -8.41 10.37
CA ILE A 52 -7.82 -7.49 10.39
C ILE A 52 -8.43 -7.36 11.79
N LYS A 53 -8.09 -8.24 12.74
CA LYS A 53 -8.46 -8.14 14.16
C LYS A 53 -7.41 -7.35 14.95
N ALA A 54 -7.08 -6.14 14.49
CA ALA A 54 -6.17 -5.21 15.17
C ALA A 54 -6.73 -3.77 15.13
N GLY A 55 -7.92 -3.58 15.70
CA GLY A 55 -8.51 -2.25 15.97
C GLY A 55 -8.78 -1.39 14.73
N ALA A 56 -9.51 -0.28 14.93
CA ALA A 56 -9.78 0.72 13.88
C ALA A 56 -8.51 1.38 13.29
N GLN A 57 -7.31 1.00 13.75
CA GLN A 57 -6.02 1.62 13.40
C GLN A 57 -5.08 0.67 12.62
N GLY A 58 -5.33 -0.64 12.59
CA GLY A 58 -4.45 -1.61 11.91
C GLY A 58 -4.59 -1.63 10.38
N PHE A 59 -5.78 -1.29 9.86
CA PHE A 59 -5.99 -1.19 8.41
C PHE A 59 -5.31 0.02 7.78
N GLU A 60 -5.35 1.17 8.46
CA GLU A 60 -4.76 2.41 7.95
C GLU A 60 -3.23 2.37 7.98
N MET A 61 -2.64 1.76 9.01
CA MET A 61 -1.19 1.64 9.15
C MET A 61 -0.59 0.79 8.02
N ASN A 62 -1.24 -0.33 7.68
CA ASN A 62 -0.81 -1.16 6.55
C ASN A 62 -1.05 -0.46 5.20
N PHE A 63 -2.14 0.29 5.04
CA PHE A 63 -2.45 0.95 3.77
C PHE A 63 -1.43 2.02 3.38
N ILE A 64 -1.03 2.87 4.34
CA ILE A 64 0.02 3.89 4.10
C ILE A 64 1.36 3.22 3.83
N GLU A 65 1.71 2.15 4.56
CA GLU A 65 2.94 1.40 4.33
C GLU A 65 2.96 0.70 2.96
N ASP A 66 1.86 0.08 2.55
CA ASP A 66 1.75 -0.59 1.25
C ASP A 66 1.82 0.42 0.10
N LYS A 67 1.17 1.58 0.24
CA LYS A 67 1.28 2.68 -0.73
C LYS A 67 2.67 3.31 -0.74
N LEU A 68 3.35 3.40 0.40
CA LEU A 68 4.75 3.85 0.47
C LEU A 68 5.68 2.87 -0.25
N LYS A 69 5.49 1.56 -0.07
CA LYS A 69 6.24 0.53 -0.82
C LYS A 69 5.98 0.64 -2.32
N GLU A 70 4.72 0.83 -2.72
CA GLU A 70 4.36 1.04 -4.13
C GLU A 70 5.04 2.28 -4.71
N ALA A 71 4.98 3.42 -4.01
CA ALA A 71 5.65 4.65 -4.43
C ALA A 71 7.18 4.51 -4.48
N THR A 72 7.77 3.81 -3.51
CA THR A 72 9.21 3.50 -3.47
C THR A 72 9.63 2.71 -4.70
N LYS A 73 8.84 1.70 -5.07
CA LYS A 73 9.05 0.91 -6.29
C LYS A 73 8.89 1.75 -7.56
N LEU A 74 7.90 2.63 -7.62
CA LEU A 74 7.66 3.51 -8.77
C LEU A 74 8.74 4.59 -8.94
N ILE A 75 9.32 5.05 -7.84
CA ILE A 75 10.38 6.07 -7.84
C ILE A 75 11.77 5.43 -8.06
N GLY A 76 11.88 4.11 -7.98
CA GLY A 76 13.12 3.38 -8.22
C GLY A 76 14.13 3.54 -7.09
N ILE A 77 13.65 3.79 -5.86
CA ILE A 77 14.49 3.66 -4.68
C ILE A 77 14.55 2.17 -4.39
N ASP A 78 15.61 1.49 -4.82
CA ASP A 78 15.86 0.12 -4.40
C ASP A 78 15.77 0.08 -2.86
N SER A 79 15.05 -0.90 -2.34
CA SER A 79 14.75 -1.08 -0.90
C SER A 79 15.99 -1.19 0.01
N THR A 80 17.19 -1.08 -0.55
CA THR A 80 18.49 -0.94 0.11
C THR A 80 18.77 0.46 0.67
N GLY A 81 18.05 1.51 0.24
CA GLY A 81 18.23 2.88 0.74
C GLY A 81 17.43 3.26 1.99
N ILE A 82 16.44 2.44 2.37
CA ILE A 82 15.54 2.72 3.51
C ILE A 82 15.55 1.52 4.47
N THR A 83 16.72 1.15 4.97
CA THR A 83 16.79 0.42 6.24
C THR A 83 16.82 1.45 7.36
N ALA A 84 15.73 1.56 8.11
CA ALA A 84 15.80 2.06 9.47
C ALA A 84 16.75 1.14 10.24
N LYS A 85 18.01 1.56 10.38
CA LYS A 85 18.97 0.88 11.25
C LYS A 85 18.60 1.28 12.67
N ASP A 86 17.75 0.47 13.30
CA ASP A 86 17.60 0.47 14.75
C ASP A 86 18.97 0.30 15.39
N GLY A 87 19.28 1.15 16.36
CA GLY A 87 20.37 0.97 17.31
C GLY A 87 21.79 1.14 16.77
N SER A 88 22.23 2.38 16.51
CA SER A 88 23.64 2.70 16.70
C SER A 88 23.82 4.14 17.16
N SER A 89 24.35 4.26 18.37
CA SER A 89 24.91 5.46 18.96
C SER A 89 25.71 6.26 17.92
N ILE A 90 25.32 7.51 17.69
CA ILE A 90 26.13 8.46 16.91
C ILE A 90 26.98 9.23 17.92
N ILE A 91 28.22 8.79 18.08
CA ILE A 91 29.30 9.58 18.66
C ILE A 91 29.64 10.69 17.65
N PRO A 92 29.60 11.99 18.01
CA PRO A 92 29.99 13.05 17.09
C PRO A 92 31.52 13.09 17.00
N LYS A 93 32.06 13.08 15.77
CA LYS A 93 33.43 13.55 15.51
C LYS A 93 33.36 14.93 14.87
N ASP A 94 33.93 15.90 15.58
CA ASP A 94 34.21 17.26 15.12
C ASP A 94 35.01 17.30 13.81
N GLY A 95 34.85 18.38 13.05
CA GLY A 95 35.78 18.76 11.97
C GLY A 95 35.12 19.58 10.87
N GLY A 96 35.39 20.89 10.84
CA GLY A 96 34.69 21.87 10.01
C GLY A 96 34.95 21.83 8.50
N SER A 97 33.98 22.38 7.77
CA SER A 97 34.19 23.11 6.52
C SER A 97 32.93 23.90 6.15
N ILE A 98 33.14 25.16 5.79
CA ILE A 98 32.12 26.13 5.38
C ILE A 98 32.22 26.26 3.85
N ILE A 99 31.28 25.71 3.07
CA ILE A 99 31.03 26.09 1.66
C ILE A 99 29.54 25.76 1.31
N PRO A 100 28.91 26.40 0.30
CA PRO A 100 27.90 27.45 0.44
C PRO A 100 26.46 26.97 0.15
N LYS A 101 25.50 27.88 0.37
CA LYS A 101 24.05 27.75 0.12
C LYS A 101 23.74 27.14 -1.26
N ASP A 102 23.39 25.86 -1.28
CA ASP A 102 22.38 25.31 -2.17
C ASP A 102 21.47 24.44 -1.34
N SER A 103 20.17 24.54 -1.64
CA SER A 103 19.00 24.13 -0.86
C SER A 103 18.93 22.64 -0.47
N LYS A 104 19.93 22.18 0.28
CA LYS A 104 19.91 20.94 1.03
C LYS A 104 19.14 21.24 2.31
N ILE A 105 17.91 20.70 2.39
CA ILE A 105 17.15 20.71 3.64
C ILE A 105 17.92 19.76 4.57
N THR A 106 18.93 20.28 5.25
CA THR A 106 19.46 19.64 6.45
C THR A 106 18.35 19.71 7.49
N PRO A 107 18.03 18.60 8.19
CA PRO A 107 17.05 18.66 9.25
C PRO A 107 17.64 19.53 10.36
N LYS A 108 17.25 20.80 10.42
CA LYS A 108 17.48 21.62 11.59
C LYS A 108 16.66 20.99 12.72
N LYS A 109 17.34 20.26 13.61
CA LYS A 109 16.83 19.92 14.93
C LYS A 109 16.63 21.22 15.72
N SER A 110 15.52 21.91 15.50
CA SER A 110 15.05 22.96 16.40
C SER A 110 13.56 23.13 16.20
N HIS A 111 12.82 22.86 17.28
CA HIS A 111 11.36 22.75 17.42
C HIS A 111 10.78 21.36 17.09
N ALA A 112 9.90 20.91 17.98
CA ALA A 112 9.21 19.63 17.91
C ALA A 112 8.23 19.62 16.72
N GLU A 113 8.77 19.43 15.51
CA GLU A 113 8.00 19.22 14.29
C GLU A 113 7.17 17.94 14.47
N THR A 114 5.84 18.09 14.56
CA THR A 114 4.95 16.92 14.59
C THR A 114 4.93 16.28 13.22
N PRO A 115 4.70 14.95 13.10
CA PRO A 115 4.55 14.29 11.81
C PRO A 115 3.54 14.99 10.89
N TYR A 116 2.45 15.52 11.45
CA TYR A 116 1.46 16.28 10.71
C TYR A 116 2.03 17.61 10.16
N GLN A 117 2.74 18.37 11.00
CA GLN A 117 3.40 19.61 10.55
C GLN A 117 4.40 19.34 9.42
N ALA A 118 5.15 18.25 9.53
CA ALA A 118 6.11 17.83 8.53
C ALA A 118 5.47 17.46 7.18
N LEU A 119 4.22 16.97 7.18
CA LEU A 119 3.45 16.71 5.96
C LEU A 119 2.94 17.99 5.31
N LEU A 120 2.47 18.95 6.12
CA LEU A 120 2.08 20.27 5.62
C LEU A 120 3.27 20.98 4.95
N GLU A 121 4.43 20.96 5.58
CA GLU A 121 5.66 21.50 4.98
C GLU A 121 6.04 20.78 3.68
N LEU A 122 5.88 19.45 3.63
CA LEU A 122 6.08 18.70 2.40
C LEU A 122 5.07 19.12 1.31
N GLN A 123 3.80 19.33 1.68
CA GLN A 123 2.75 19.76 0.76
C GLN A 123 3.06 21.14 0.16
N ASP A 124 3.50 22.08 1.01
CA ASP A 124 3.92 23.42 0.60
C ASP A 124 5.17 23.37 -0.26
N THR A 125 6.16 22.55 0.10
CA THR A 125 7.39 22.40 -0.68
C THR A 125 7.08 21.88 -2.09
N ILE A 126 6.22 20.87 -2.22
CA ILE A 126 5.74 20.37 -3.52
C ILE A 126 5.06 21.51 -4.29
N ASN A 127 4.14 22.25 -3.65
CA ASN A 127 3.41 23.35 -4.30
C ASN A 127 4.36 24.41 -4.85
N GLN A 128 5.32 24.86 -4.03
CA GLN A 128 6.28 25.89 -4.42
C GLN A 128 7.18 25.43 -5.57
N LYS A 129 7.68 24.19 -5.55
CA LYS A 129 8.48 23.66 -6.67
C LYS A 129 7.68 23.63 -7.97
N LEU A 130 6.44 23.13 -7.94
CA LEU A 130 5.60 23.06 -9.13
C LEU A 130 5.26 24.46 -9.67
N LYS A 131 4.94 25.42 -8.79
CA LYS A 131 4.71 26.82 -9.17
C LYS A 131 5.95 27.47 -9.78
N ASN A 132 7.12 27.24 -9.22
CA ASN A 132 8.38 27.78 -9.75
C ASN A 132 8.66 27.25 -11.15
N ILE A 133 8.49 25.94 -11.38
CA ILE A 133 8.67 25.32 -12.70
C ILE A 133 7.65 25.89 -13.71
N ALA A 134 6.39 26.02 -13.29
CA ALA A 134 5.35 26.60 -14.14
C ALA A 134 5.64 28.07 -14.48
N ALA A 135 6.06 28.87 -13.50
CA ALA A 135 6.40 30.29 -13.69
C ALA A 135 7.62 30.47 -14.62
N GLN A 136 8.66 29.63 -14.48
CA GLN A 136 9.81 29.61 -15.39
C GLN A 136 9.41 29.33 -16.85
N LYS A 137 8.28 28.64 -17.06
CA LYS A 137 7.74 28.31 -18.39
C LYS A 137 6.56 29.20 -18.79
N GLY A 138 6.30 30.28 -18.04
CA GLY A 138 5.27 31.27 -18.38
C GLY A 138 3.83 30.82 -18.12
N ILE A 139 3.61 29.76 -17.33
CA ILE A 139 2.27 29.27 -16.99
C ILE A 139 1.77 29.95 -15.71
N THR A 140 0.60 30.58 -15.78
CA THR A 140 -0.11 31.12 -14.62
C THR A 140 -0.75 29.98 -13.82
N THR A 141 -0.43 29.88 -12.53
CA THR A 141 -0.78 28.73 -11.69
C THR A 141 -1.62 29.10 -10.46
N ASN A 142 -2.33 30.22 -10.52
CA ASN A 142 -3.05 30.78 -9.38
C ASN A 142 -4.10 29.77 -8.87
N SER A 143 -4.02 29.48 -7.57
CA SER A 143 -4.94 28.60 -6.82
C SER A 143 -5.03 27.14 -7.29
N ALA A 144 -4.15 26.68 -8.19
CA ALA A 144 -4.16 25.28 -8.61
C ALA A 144 -3.58 24.37 -7.51
N SER A 145 -4.25 23.24 -7.27
CA SER A 145 -3.78 22.19 -6.35
C SER A 145 -2.52 21.52 -6.90
N ASN A 146 -1.73 20.89 -6.02
CA ASN A 146 -0.52 20.16 -6.44
C ASN A 146 -0.82 19.12 -7.53
N PHE A 147 -1.99 18.48 -7.47
CA PHE A 147 -2.43 17.50 -8.46
C PHE A 147 -2.76 18.15 -9.82
N ALA A 148 -3.47 19.28 -9.81
CA ALA A 148 -3.77 20.04 -11.02
C ALA A 148 -2.49 20.59 -11.66
N LEU A 149 -1.60 21.16 -10.85
CA LEU A 149 -0.29 21.65 -11.30
C LEU A 149 0.54 20.56 -11.96
N THR A 150 0.63 19.38 -11.33
CA THR A 150 1.36 18.24 -11.90
C THR A 150 0.75 17.80 -13.24
N THR A 151 -0.58 17.83 -13.34
CA THR A 151 -1.29 17.47 -14.59
C THR A 151 -1.00 18.49 -15.69
N HIS A 152 -1.13 19.78 -15.42
CA HIS A 152 -0.85 20.84 -16.39
C HIS A 152 0.61 20.80 -16.86
N LEU A 153 1.56 20.61 -15.93
CA LEU A 153 2.98 20.50 -16.30
C LEU A 153 3.25 19.30 -17.21
N ALA A 154 2.53 18.18 -17.03
CA ALA A 154 2.65 17.02 -17.89
C ALA A 154 2.00 17.25 -19.27
N GLU A 155 0.81 17.87 -19.31
CA GLU A 155 0.09 18.22 -20.55
C GLU A 155 0.88 19.16 -21.43
N HIS A 156 1.59 20.12 -20.83
CA HIS A 156 2.49 21.04 -21.53
C HIS A 156 3.88 20.43 -21.82
N ASN A 157 4.10 19.14 -21.56
CA ASN A 157 5.39 18.45 -21.73
C ASN A 157 6.55 19.11 -20.97
N ILE A 158 6.27 19.83 -19.88
CA ILE A 158 7.30 20.44 -19.02
C ILE A 158 7.93 19.38 -18.13
N ILE A 159 7.11 18.46 -17.62
CA ILE A 159 7.58 17.24 -16.96
C ILE A 159 7.14 16.04 -17.79
N ASN A 160 7.93 14.97 -17.78
CA ASN A 160 7.57 13.75 -18.49
C ASN A 160 6.46 12.99 -17.74
N ASN A 161 5.81 12.05 -18.45
CA ASN A 161 4.71 11.25 -17.92
C ASN A 161 5.09 10.40 -16.69
N GLN A 162 6.35 9.98 -16.58
CA GLN A 162 6.83 9.21 -15.43
C GLN A 162 6.97 10.10 -14.18
N THR A 163 7.64 11.25 -14.29
CA THR A 163 7.74 12.26 -13.24
C THR A 163 6.35 12.70 -12.77
N ALA A 164 5.42 12.92 -13.69
CA ALA A 164 4.04 13.25 -13.37
C ALA A 164 3.33 12.15 -12.55
N ARG A 165 3.50 10.87 -12.92
CA ARG A 165 2.95 9.74 -12.16
C ARG A 165 3.56 9.62 -10.77
N GLN A 166 4.88 9.80 -10.65
CA GLN A 166 5.60 9.77 -9.38
C GLN A 166 5.11 10.88 -8.43
N LEU A 167 4.97 12.10 -8.94
CA LEU A 167 4.45 13.24 -8.16
C LEU A 167 3.00 13.04 -7.73
N LYS A 168 2.13 12.56 -8.63
CA LYS A 168 0.73 12.27 -8.29
C LYS A 168 0.63 11.25 -7.15
N THR A 169 1.41 10.16 -7.24
CA THR A 169 1.46 9.13 -6.20
C THR A 169 1.94 9.70 -4.86
N LEU A 170 2.97 10.54 -4.87
CA LEU A 170 3.47 11.20 -3.66
C LEU A 170 2.45 12.19 -3.06
N ILE A 171 1.74 12.95 -3.90
CA ILE A 171 0.70 13.90 -3.46
C ILE A 171 -0.47 13.14 -2.82
N GLU A 172 -0.87 12.01 -3.42
CA GLU A 172 -1.88 11.11 -2.84
C GLU A 172 -1.43 10.58 -1.48
N LEU A 173 -0.19 10.10 -1.36
CA LEU A 173 0.40 9.66 -0.10
C LEU A 173 0.42 10.75 0.97
N ASN A 174 0.81 11.97 0.60
CA ASN A 174 0.82 13.11 1.52
C ASN A 174 -0.61 13.42 2.00
N ASN A 175 -1.58 13.49 1.09
CA ASN A 175 -2.98 13.72 1.43
C ASN A 175 -3.54 12.59 2.33
N MET A 176 -3.19 11.33 2.08
CA MET A 176 -3.57 10.21 2.97
C MET A 176 -2.97 10.38 4.37
N GLY A 177 -1.71 10.79 4.46
CA GLY A 177 -1.05 11.06 5.73
C GLY A 177 -1.67 12.22 6.51
N LEU A 178 -2.09 13.29 5.83
CA LEU A 178 -2.76 14.44 6.46
C LEU A 178 -4.16 14.09 6.99
N ASN A 179 -4.84 13.14 6.35
CA ASN A 179 -6.14 12.66 6.79
C ASN A 179 -6.05 11.45 7.74
N SER A 180 -4.84 10.99 8.08
CA SER A 180 -4.64 9.84 8.96
C SER A 180 -4.54 10.27 10.42
N PRO A 181 -5.28 9.62 11.34
CA PRO A 181 -5.25 9.93 12.76
C PRO A 181 -3.89 9.63 13.44
N LYS A 182 -3.00 8.84 12.81
CA LYS A 182 -1.70 8.44 13.40
C LYS A 182 -0.59 8.26 12.35
N ILE A 183 -0.26 9.31 11.62
CA ILE A 183 0.96 9.33 10.79
C ILE A 183 2.24 9.35 11.66
N THR A 184 3.20 8.49 11.33
CA THR A 184 4.48 8.39 12.03
C THR A 184 5.55 9.27 11.39
N TYR A 185 6.53 9.69 12.20
CA TYR A 185 7.67 10.47 11.71
C TYR A 185 8.47 9.72 10.62
N ASN A 186 8.60 8.40 10.74
CA ASN A 186 9.30 7.56 9.76
C ASN A 186 8.59 7.61 8.39
N GLN A 187 7.27 7.46 8.36
CA GLN A 187 6.49 7.56 7.11
C GLN A 187 6.68 8.94 6.45
N VAL A 188 6.72 10.02 7.24
CA VAL A 188 6.96 11.37 6.69
C VAL A 188 8.39 11.54 6.15
N ILE A 189 9.41 11.00 6.84
CA ILE A 189 10.79 10.96 6.31
C ILE A 189 10.84 10.22 4.98
N GLN A 190 10.14 9.08 4.87
CA GLN A 190 10.08 8.32 3.62
C GLN A 190 9.45 9.15 2.51
N MET A 191 8.32 9.83 2.77
CA MET A 191 7.70 10.73 1.79
C MET A 191 8.63 11.89 1.37
N LYS A 192 9.32 12.52 2.32
CA LYS A 192 10.33 13.56 2.04
C LYS A 192 11.49 13.00 1.19
N THR A 193 11.93 11.78 1.48
CA THR A 193 12.97 11.08 0.70
C THR A 193 12.49 10.77 -0.72
N LEU A 194 11.28 10.24 -0.88
CA LEU A 194 10.66 9.97 -2.17
C LEU A 194 10.62 11.24 -3.03
N PHE A 195 10.17 12.36 -2.45
CA PHE A 195 10.14 13.65 -3.15
C PHE A 195 11.52 14.08 -3.66
N ASN A 196 12.56 13.98 -2.83
CA ASN A 196 13.91 14.38 -3.21
C ASN A 196 14.51 13.53 -4.34
N ASN A 197 14.01 12.30 -4.54
CA ASN A 197 14.45 11.42 -5.62
C ASN A 197 13.67 11.61 -6.93
N ILE A 198 12.55 12.36 -6.91
CA ILE A 198 11.86 12.74 -8.13
C ILE A 198 12.67 13.84 -8.82
N SER A 199 13.17 13.55 -10.03
CA SER A 199 13.82 14.54 -10.88
C SER A 199 12.77 15.48 -11.48
N LEU A 200 12.71 16.70 -10.93
CA LEU A 200 11.87 17.82 -11.32
C LEU A 200 12.65 18.83 -12.16
#